data_AF-A0A7I8DPX3-F1
#
_entry.id   AF-A0A7I8DPX3-F1
#
_cell.length_a   1.000
_cell.length_b   1.000
_cell.length_c   1.000
_cell.angle_alpha   90.00
_cell.angle_beta   90.00
_cell.angle_gamma   90.00
#
_symmetry.space_group_name_H-M   'P 1'
#
loop_
_entity.id
_entity.type
_entity.pdbx_description
1 polymer ?
#
loop_
_entity_poly.entity_id
_entity_poly.type
_entity_poly.pdbx_seq_one_letter_code
_entity_poly.pdbx_strand_id
1 'polypeptide(L)'
;MLKNVLKVIFLIMIVGIVLLSGCSPKILNENRYIKGEDSQFYYYCSADAQPMAESEKGYYFFSGDYLYCADKSNMTPVIVCDKPNCLHDEETDSTKRLYCNAFFQGAKSLFYYKGSLYIFVTRTTTTSESELLKVSLDGTKRKSLFKVDGIISAAALHRGTVYYAAQVWDADGQSTVCVNAAKLNGRSKEIYKDKFVFGNVSDILCYGNYVYMDSFDFTEKGNLDRTVRYNTVTGETKVLFDNPVLVSTGIPSFINDKMYFRKTKLKFPEMSLENQEAFIADIDGNNIKSSFDPGFPVGVNSDGQYLYAHDVEWSPFSKPAEEQRLTLYTIDGKVVDSIPTGSFGSIQSIIPGGKDHMFLQQLDNNFFTIYYTDKSQISTGKMQWKLLFKIEQGKMRPTIKSTS
;
A
#
# COMPACT_ATOMS: atom_id res chain seq x y z
N MET A 1 30.48 3.01 -57.93
CA MET A 1 29.33 2.23 -57.42
C MET A 1 29.52 1.76 -55.97
N LEU A 2 30.61 1.04 -55.66
CA LEU A 2 30.87 0.46 -54.33
C LEU A 2 30.86 1.48 -53.16
N LYS A 3 31.40 2.70 -53.35
CA LYS A 3 31.38 3.78 -52.33
C LYS A 3 29.98 4.29 -51.99
N ASN A 4 29.04 4.26 -52.93
CA ASN A 4 27.67 4.73 -52.69
C ASN A 4 26.86 3.65 -51.96
N VAL A 5 27.12 2.36 -52.27
CA VAL A 5 26.51 1.23 -51.55
C VAL A 5 26.98 1.18 -50.09
N LEU A 6 28.27 1.41 -49.82
CA LEU A 6 28.78 1.47 -48.44
C LEU A 6 28.17 2.61 -47.63
N LYS A 7 27.95 3.79 -48.23
CA LYS A 7 27.29 4.93 -47.57
C LYS A 7 25.83 4.63 -47.22
N VAL A 8 25.09 3.95 -48.09
CA VAL A 8 23.69 3.56 -47.85
C VAL A 8 23.60 2.52 -46.72
N ILE A 9 24.50 1.53 -46.71
CA ILE A 9 24.55 0.52 -45.63
C ILE A 9 24.88 1.17 -44.29
N PHE A 10 25.83 2.11 -44.26
CA PHE A 10 26.20 2.85 -43.04
C PHE A 10 25.04 3.72 -42.51
N LEU A 11 24.28 4.35 -43.41
CA LEU A 11 23.10 5.15 -43.05
C LEU A 11 21.96 4.27 -42.49
N ILE A 12 21.72 3.10 -43.09
CA ILE A 12 20.72 2.12 -42.59
C ILE A 12 21.12 1.58 -41.22
N MET A 13 22.42 1.34 -40.99
CA MET A 13 22.92 0.88 -39.69
C MET A 13 22.78 1.96 -38.61
N ILE A 14 23.00 3.24 -38.92
CA ILE A 14 22.75 4.37 -38.00
C ILE A 14 21.25 4.52 -37.70
N VAL A 15 20.38 4.45 -38.71
CA VAL A 15 18.92 4.51 -38.52
C VAL A 15 18.43 3.32 -37.69
N GLY A 16 19.01 2.12 -37.89
CA GLY A 16 18.75 0.94 -37.05
C GLY A 16 19.20 1.12 -35.60
N ILE A 17 20.34 1.77 -35.35
CA ILE A 17 20.84 2.07 -33.99
C ILE A 17 19.96 3.13 -33.29
N VAL A 18 19.46 4.14 -34.03
CA VAL A 18 18.55 5.17 -33.49
C VAL A 18 17.16 4.60 -33.17
N LEU A 19 16.69 3.59 -33.91
CA LEU A 19 15.45 2.86 -33.60
C LEU A 19 15.62 1.84 -32.46
N LEU A 20 16.85 1.43 -32.15
CA LEU A 20 17.20 0.51 -31.06
C LEU A 20 17.62 1.22 -29.76
N SER A 21 17.82 2.54 -29.77
CA SER A 21 17.81 3.35 -28.55
C SER A 21 16.39 3.40 -28.00
N GLY A 22 16.01 2.33 -27.29
CA GLY A 22 14.79 2.28 -26.50
C GLY A 22 14.81 3.43 -25.50
N CYS A 23 14.20 4.56 -25.88
CA CYS A 23 13.84 5.63 -24.96
C CYS A 23 13.02 4.96 -23.86
N SER A 24 13.62 4.79 -22.69
CA SER A 24 12.82 4.55 -21.49
C SER A 24 11.78 5.67 -21.43
N PRO A 25 10.48 5.36 -21.36
CA PRO A 25 9.45 6.40 -21.37
C PRO A 25 9.77 7.41 -20.28
N LYS A 26 9.82 8.69 -20.67
CA LYS A 26 10.17 9.79 -19.78
C LYS A 26 9.15 9.84 -18.64
N ILE A 27 9.63 9.71 -17.41
CA ILE A 27 8.79 9.89 -16.22
C ILE A 27 8.24 11.32 -16.26
N LEU A 28 6.93 11.45 -16.11
CA LEU A 28 6.26 12.73 -16.02
C LEU A 28 6.41 13.27 -14.58
N ASN A 29 6.83 14.53 -14.44
CA ASN A 29 7.05 15.17 -13.14
C ASN A 29 5.93 16.14 -12.75
N GLU A 30 4.71 15.87 -13.21
CA GLU A 30 3.55 16.68 -12.87
C GLU A 30 3.18 16.47 -11.39
N ASN A 31 2.90 17.57 -10.69
CA ASN A 31 2.55 17.54 -9.27
C ASN A 31 1.07 17.24 -9.05
N ARG A 32 0.62 16.11 -9.61
CA ARG A 32 -0.73 15.55 -9.52
C ARG A 32 -0.67 14.05 -9.74
N TYR A 33 -1.77 13.35 -9.46
CA TYR A 33 -1.83 11.91 -9.71
C TYR A 33 -1.74 11.55 -11.20
N ILE A 34 -0.84 10.63 -11.55
CA ILE A 34 -0.69 10.06 -12.91
C ILE A 34 -0.94 8.56 -12.89
N LYS A 35 -2.08 8.15 -13.47
CA LYS A 35 -2.46 6.72 -13.57
C LYS A 35 -1.41 5.91 -14.33
N GLY A 36 -0.98 4.80 -13.74
CA GLY A 36 -0.02 3.86 -14.34
C GLY A 36 1.45 4.23 -14.14
N GLU A 37 1.74 5.44 -13.64
CA GLU A 37 3.08 5.82 -13.18
C GLU A 37 3.16 5.94 -11.66
N ASP A 38 2.15 6.53 -11.04
CA ASP A 38 2.11 6.78 -9.61
C ASP A 38 1.69 5.54 -8.83
N SER A 39 2.07 5.51 -7.55
CA SER A 39 1.58 4.55 -6.57
C SER A 39 0.04 4.53 -6.58
N GLN A 40 -0.54 3.34 -6.47
CA GLN A 40 -1.99 3.18 -6.38
C GLN A 40 -2.45 3.43 -4.94
N PHE A 41 -2.34 4.69 -4.50
CA PHE A 41 -2.60 5.12 -3.12
C PHE A 41 -3.98 4.71 -2.59
N TYR A 42 -4.95 4.49 -3.48
CA TYR A 42 -6.30 4.05 -3.14
C TYR A 42 -6.43 2.55 -2.80
N TYR A 43 -5.32 1.81 -2.87
CA TYR A 43 -5.19 0.45 -2.33
C TYR A 43 -4.39 0.37 -1.03
N TYR A 44 -3.88 1.50 -0.53
CA TYR A 44 -3.15 1.54 0.74
C TYR A 44 -4.11 1.34 1.93
N CYS A 45 -3.61 0.70 3.00
CA CYS A 45 -4.31 0.54 4.28
C CYS A 45 -3.28 0.50 5.41
N SER A 46 -3.56 1.13 6.57
CA SER A 46 -2.60 1.38 7.66
C SER A 46 -2.19 0.16 8.52
N ALA A 47 -2.06 -1.01 7.89
CA ALA A 47 -1.57 -2.25 8.50
C ALA A 47 -0.73 -3.09 7.52
N ASP A 48 -0.92 -2.89 6.22
CA ASP A 48 -0.17 -3.52 5.14
C ASP A 48 0.15 -2.46 4.09
N ALA A 49 1.43 -2.33 3.72
CA ALA A 49 1.92 -1.25 2.84
C ALA A 49 1.15 -1.10 1.52
N GLN A 50 0.47 -2.16 1.06
CA GLN A 50 -0.60 -2.13 0.05
C GLN A 50 -1.22 -3.55 -0.06
N PRO A 51 -2.39 -3.86 0.55
CA PRO A 51 -2.98 -5.22 0.56
C PRO A 51 -3.43 -5.73 -0.82
N MET A 52 -3.66 -4.85 -1.80
CA MET A 52 -4.09 -5.20 -3.14
C MET A 52 -3.40 -4.37 -4.22
N ALA A 53 -3.21 -4.93 -5.41
CA ALA A 53 -2.74 -4.18 -6.58
C ALA A 53 -3.64 -4.40 -7.78
N GLU A 54 -3.84 -3.37 -8.59
CA GLU A 54 -4.72 -3.42 -9.75
C GLU A 54 -3.92 -3.32 -11.04
N SER A 55 -4.11 -4.28 -11.94
CA SER A 55 -3.69 -4.17 -13.33
C SER A 55 -4.85 -3.72 -14.21
N GLU A 56 -4.61 -3.64 -15.52
CA GLU A 56 -5.65 -3.38 -16.49
C GLU A 56 -6.72 -4.48 -16.51
N LYS A 57 -6.35 -5.73 -16.15
CA LYS A 57 -7.22 -6.91 -16.29
C LYS A 57 -7.66 -7.54 -14.98
N GLY A 58 -7.00 -7.26 -13.86
CA GLY A 58 -7.29 -7.97 -12.62
C GLY A 58 -6.87 -7.26 -11.35
N TYR A 59 -7.35 -7.79 -10.22
CA TYR A 59 -7.01 -7.39 -8.86
C TYR A 59 -6.17 -8.48 -8.21
N TYR A 60 -4.93 -8.14 -7.86
CA TYR A 60 -4.01 -9.02 -7.16
C TYR A 60 -4.11 -8.78 -5.66
N PHE A 61 -4.08 -9.86 -4.89
CA PHE A 61 -4.11 -9.81 -3.44
C PHE A 61 -3.48 -11.05 -2.83
N PHE A 62 -3.02 -10.93 -1.59
CA PHE A 62 -2.53 -12.06 -0.82
C PHE A 62 -3.63 -12.66 0.04
N SER A 63 -3.62 -13.99 0.12
CA SER A 63 -4.30 -14.75 1.17
C SER A 63 -3.22 -15.51 1.93
N GLY A 64 -2.74 -14.91 3.01
CA GLY A 64 -1.54 -15.36 3.72
C GLY A 64 -0.32 -15.36 2.79
N ASP A 65 0.30 -16.53 2.59
CA ASP A 65 1.51 -16.66 1.78
C ASP A 65 1.23 -16.94 0.29
N TYR A 66 -0.04 -16.93 -0.15
CA TYR A 66 -0.42 -17.23 -1.54
C TYR A 66 -0.99 -16.01 -2.27
N LEU A 67 -0.47 -15.76 -3.47
CA LEU A 67 -0.91 -14.69 -4.36
C LEU A 67 -2.08 -15.15 -5.25
N TYR A 68 -3.15 -14.38 -5.24
CA TYR A 68 -4.34 -14.57 -6.07
C TYR A 68 -4.55 -13.39 -7.03
N CYS A 69 -5.29 -13.62 -8.10
CA CYS A 69 -5.75 -12.60 -9.04
C CYS A 69 -7.24 -12.81 -9.33
N ALA A 70 -8.07 -11.80 -9.11
CA ALA A 70 -9.45 -11.78 -9.60
C ALA A 70 -9.51 -11.06 -10.96
N ASP A 71 -10.04 -11.73 -11.98
CA ASP A 71 -10.25 -11.12 -13.30
C ASP A 71 -11.40 -10.09 -13.22
N LYS A 72 -11.22 -8.89 -13.76
CA LYS A 72 -12.22 -7.81 -13.70
C LYS A 72 -13.52 -8.12 -14.45
N SER A 73 -13.48 -9.01 -15.45
CA SER A 73 -14.64 -9.32 -16.29
C SER A 73 -15.66 -10.20 -15.58
N ASN A 74 -15.22 -11.06 -14.66
CA ASN A 74 -16.06 -12.05 -13.99
C ASN A 74 -15.89 -12.09 -12.47
N MET A 75 -14.95 -11.31 -11.91
CA MET A 75 -14.63 -11.23 -10.49
C MET A 75 -14.36 -12.59 -9.86
N THR A 76 -13.77 -13.52 -10.62
CA THR A 76 -13.42 -14.87 -10.15
C THR A 76 -11.93 -14.91 -9.78
N PRO A 77 -11.58 -15.11 -8.50
CA PRO A 77 -10.19 -15.27 -8.10
C PRO A 77 -9.61 -16.58 -8.61
N VAL A 78 -8.40 -16.50 -9.13
CA VAL A 78 -7.55 -17.65 -9.46
C VAL A 78 -6.21 -17.49 -8.76
N ILE A 79 -5.60 -18.60 -8.37
CA ILE A 79 -4.26 -18.56 -7.80
C ILE A 79 -3.23 -18.28 -8.90
N VAL A 80 -2.22 -17.47 -8.61
CA VAL A 80 -1.23 -17.01 -9.60
C VAL A 80 -0.12 -18.05 -9.79
N CYS A 81 -0.48 -19.20 -10.36
CA CYS A 81 0.42 -20.32 -10.64
C CYS A 81 0.00 -21.06 -11.92
N ASP A 82 0.95 -21.30 -12.82
CA ASP A 82 0.74 -22.02 -14.09
C ASP A 82 1.21 -23.49 -14.04
N LYS A 83 1.77 -23.94 -12.91
CA LYS A 83 2.33 -25.29 -12.80
C LYS A 83 1.22 -26.33 -12.77
N PRO A 84 1.22 -27.30 -13.70
CA PRO A 84 0.24 -28.38 -13.68
C PRO A 84 0.40 -29.20 -12.40
N ASN A 85 -0.73 -29.65 -11.84
CA ASN A 85 -0.79 -30.48 -10.63
C ASN A 85 -0.20 -29.85 -9.36
N CYS A 86 -0.05 -28.52 -9.31
CA CYS A 86 0.34 -27.85 -8.07
C CYS A 86 -0.84 -27.87 -7.09
N LEU A 87 -0.61 -28.34 -5.86
CA LEU A 87 -1.65 -28.45 -4.84
C LEU A 87 -1.87 -27.16 -4.05
N HIS A 88 -1.00 -26.16 -4.23
CA HIS A 88 -1.15 -24.84 -3.63
C HIS A 88 -1.34 -24.88 -2.10
N ASP A 89 -2.40 -24.28 -1.59
CA ASP A 89 -2.81 -24.24 -0.19
C ASP A 89 -3.24 -25.61 0.37
N GLU A 90 -3.49 -26.59 -0.51
CA GLU A 90 -3.72 -28.00 -0.14
C GLU A 90 -2.42 -28.84 -0.09
N GLU A 91 -1.26 -28.28 -0.46
CA GLU A 91 0.01 -29.00 -0.37
C GLU A 91 0.36 -29.28 1.09
N THR A 92 0.60 -30.55 1.43
CA THR A 92 0.94 -30.98 2.80
C THR A 92 2.44 -31.13 2.99
N ASP A 93 3.20 -31.34 1.91
CA ASP A 93 4.65 -31.41 1.92
C ASP A 93 5.25 -29.99 1.92
N SER A 94 5.83 -29.59 3.05
CA SER A 94 6.41 -28.26 3.22
C SER A 94 7.51 -27.93 2.21
N THR A 95 8.22 -28.94 1.69
CA THR A 95 9.27 -28.71 0.67
C THR A 95 8.69 -28.41 -0.70
N LYS A 96 7.52 -28.98 -1.02
CA LYS A 96 6.85 -28.77 -2.30
C LYS A 96 6.12 -27.44 -2.40
N ARG A 97 5.70 -26.88 -1.26
CA ARG A 97 5.11 -25.53 -1.19
C ARG A 97 6.00 -24.46 -1.81
N LEU A 98 7.31 -24.57 -1.58
CA LEU A 98 8.32 -23.66 -2.13
C LEU A 98 8.38 -23.69 -3.67
N TYR A 99 7.87 -24.75 -4.31
CA TYR A 99 7.80 -24.84 -5.77
C TYR A 99 6.54 -24.20 -6.35
N CYS A 100 5.55 -23.79 -5.56
CA CYS A 100 4.37 -23.08 -6.08
C CYS A 100 4.75 -21.66 -6.54
N ASN A 101 4.40 -21.28 -7.77
CA ASN A 101 4.70 -19.94 -8.30
C ASN A 101 3.98 -18.83 -7.53
N ALA A 102 2.82 -19.15 -6.94
CA ALA A 102 2.02 -18.23 -6.14
C ALA A 102 2.50 -18.11 -4.69
N PHE A 103 3.49 -18.90 -4.24
CA PHE A 103 3.92 -18.91 -2.85
C PHE A 103 4.98 -17.83 -2.56
N PHE A 104 4.70 -16.98 -1.59
CA PHE A 104 5.53 -15.87 -1.12
C PHE A 104 5.52 -15.83 0.41
N GLN A 105 6.39 -16.63 1.02
CA GLN A 105 6.57 -16.60 2.47
C GLN A 105 6.95 -15.20 2.94
N GLY A 106 6.17 -14.67 3.89
CA GLY A 106 6.49 -13.39 4.53
C GLY A 106 6.36 -12.18 3.60
N ALA A 107 5.44 -12.22 2.63
CA ALA A 107 5.09 -11.06 1.83
C ALA A 107 4.65 -9.89 2.71
N LYS A 108 5.14 -8.68 2.41
CA LYS A 108 4.89 -7.43 3.17
C LYS A 108 4.24 -6.32 2.36
N SER A 109 4.30 -6.41 1.03
CA SER A 109 3.74 -5.40 0.14
C SER A 109 3.45 -5.98 -1.23
N LEU A 110 2.51 -5.36 -1.95
CA LEU A 110 2.11 -5.74 -3.29
C LEU A 110 1.87 -4.50 -4.15
N PHE A 111 2.72 -4.27 -5.13
CA PHE A 111 2.61 -3.13 -6.04
C PHE A 111 2.49 -3.58 -7.49
N TYR A 112 1.69 -2.89 -8.30
CA TYR A 112 1.65 -3.04 -9.75
C TYR A 112 2.35 -1.85 -10.43
N TYR A 113 3.25 -2.12 -11.37
CA TYR A 113 3.88 -1.08 -12.18
C TYR A 113 4.31 -1.61 -13.55
N LYS A 114 3.84 -0.96 -14.63
CA LYS A 114 4.22 -1.23 -16.03
C LYS A 114 4.26 -2.74 -16.38
N GLY A 115 3.16 -3.45 -16.13
CA GLY A 115 2.99 -4.86 -16.52
C GLY A 115 3.71 -5.87 -15.63
N SER A 116 4.08 -5.50 -14.40
CA SER A 116 4.71 -6.42 -13.45
C SER A 116 4.27 -6.11 -12.03
N LEU A 117 4.29 -7.15 -11.20
CA LEU A 117 4.13 -7.02 -9.76
C LEU A 117 5.49 -6.84 -9.09
N TYR A 118 5.50 -6.09 -8.00
CA TYR A 118 6.66 -5.86 -7.15
C TYR A 118 6.27 -6.18 -5.73
N ILE A 119 7.02 -7.08 -5.10
CA ILE A 119 6.63 -7.71 -3.83
C ILE A 119 7.85 -7.70 -2.92
N PHE A 120 7.76 -7.04 -1.76
CA PHE A 120 8.71 -7.30 -0.69
C PHE A 120 8.35 -8.59 0.03
N VAL A 121 9.34 -9.46 0.19
CA VAL A 121 9.27 -10.62 1.08
C VAL A 121 10.32 -10.45 2.17
N THR A 122 9.95 -10.75 3.40
CA THR A 122 10.87 -10.76 4.54
C THR A 122 11.00 -12.19 5.06
N ARG A 123 12.23 -12.70 5.09
CA ARG A 123 12.53 -14.00 5.67
C ARG A 123 13.03 -13.80 7.09
N THR A 124 12.25 -14.25 8.06
CA THR A 124 12.65 -14.27 9.47
C THR A 124 13.64 -15.41 9.70
N THR A 125 14.91 -15.17 9.37
CA THR A 125 16.06 -15.98 9.80
C THR A 125 16.75 -15.32 10.99
N THR A 126 17.89 -15.85 11.43
CA THR A 126 18.72 -15.24 12.50
C THR A 126 19.10 -13.77 12.26
N THR A 127 19.09 -13.28 11.02
CA THR A 127 19.45 -11.88 10.69
C THR A 127 18.36 -11.09 9.95
N SER A 128 17.12 -11.60 9.87
CA SER A 128 15.96 -10.98 9.17
C SER A 128 16.34 -10.22 7.88
N GLU A 129 16.32 -10.89 6.73
CA GLU A 129 16.63 -10.27 5.42
C GLU A 129 15.33 -10.04 4.63
N SER A 130 15.23 -8.89 3.98
CA SER A 130 14.15 -8.56 3.05
C SER A 130 14.63 -8.48 1.61
N GLU A 131 13.76 -8.81 0.67
CA GLU A 131 14.06 -8.85 -0.76
C GLU A 131 12.91 -8.25 -1.57
N LEU A 132 13.25 -7.39 -2.53
CA LEU A 132 12.28 -6.91 -3.52
C LEU A 132 12.30 -7.82 -4.75
N LEU A 133 11.16 -8.44 -5.02
CA LEU A 133 10.94 -9.30 -6.17
C LEU A 133 10.19 -8.56 -7.27
N LYS A 134 10.63 -8.72 -8.52
CA LYS A 134 9.81 -8.46 -9.71
C LYS A 134 9.16 -9.76 -10.15
N VAL A 135 7.84 -9.74 -10.33
CA VAL A 135 7.02 -10.92 -10.63
C VAL A 135 6.15 -10.64 -11.87
N SER A 136 6.08 -11.59 -12.81
CA SER A 136 5.14 -11.51 -13.93
C SER A 136 3.70 -11.67 -13.45
N LEU A 137 2.75 -11.14 -14.22
CA LEU A 137 1.33 -11.15 -13.88
C LEU A 137 0.72 -12.56 -13.75
N ASP A 138 1.36 -13.57 -14.33
CA ASP A 138 1.01 -14.99 -14.25
C ASP A 138 1.85 -15.77 -13.21
N GLY A 139 2.77 -15.11 -12.50
CA GLY A 139 3.64 -15.70 -11.48
C GLY A 139 4.83 -16.51 -12.00
N THR A 140 4.92 -16.75 -13.32
CA THR A 140 5.89 -17.68 -13.93
C THR A 140 7.33 -17.18 -13.90
N LYS A 141 7.52 -15.85 -13.89
CA LYS A 141 8.82 -15.21 -13.88
C LYS A 141 8.97 -14.41 -12.60
N ARG A 142 9.94 -14.81 -11.78
CA ARG A 142 10.33 -14.14 -10.54
C ARG A 142 11.80 -13.75 -10.63
N LYS A 143 12.11 -12.49 -10.33
CA LYS A 143 13.49 -11.98 -10.31
C LYS A 143 13.73 -11.13 -9.07
N SER A 144 14.75 -11.48 -8.30
CA SER A 144 15.30 -10.61 -7.26
C SER A 144 15.88 -9.35 -7.88
N LEU A 145 15.48 -8.18 -7.38
CA LEU A 145 16.03 -6.89 -7.82
C LEU A 145 17.15 -6.42 -6.89
N PHE A 146 16.90 -6.47 -5.58
CA PHE A 146 17.87 -6.16 -4.54
C PHE A 146 17.40 -6.72 -3.19
N LYS A 147 18.35 -6.81 -2.26
CA LYS A 147 18.16 -7.23 -0.88
C LYS A 147 18.39 -6.07 0.07
N VAL A 148 17.77 -6.15 1.24
CA VAL A 148 17.81 -5.15 2.31
C VAL A 148 17.98 -5.88 3.63
N ASP A 149 18.91 -5.43 4.44
CA ASP A 149 19.07 -5.92 5.81
C ASP A 149 17.91 -5.39 6.68
N GLY A 150 17.29 -6.27 7.46
CA GLY A 150 16.17 -5.94 8.34
C GLY A 150 14.79 -6.22 7.75
N ILE A 151 13.77 -5.95 8.56
CA ILE A 151 12.35 -6.14 8.22
C ILE A 151 11.83 -4.86 7.60
N ILE A 152 11.18 -4.95 6.42
CA ILE A 152 10.48 -3.81 5.84
C ILE A 152 9.29 -3.45 6.73
N SER A 153 9.29 -2.22 7.25
CA SER A 153 8.18 -1.68 8.05
C SER A 153 7.15 -0.97 7.18
N ALA A 154 7.61 -0.26 6.15
CA ALA A 154 6.76 0.49 5.23
C ALA A 154 7.39 0.56 3.84
N ALA A 155 6.57 0.59 2.80
CA ALA A 155 7.04 0.78 1.43
C ALA A 155 5.98 1.34 0.49
N ALA A 156 6.41 2.01 -0.57
CA ALA A 156 5.57 2.39 -1.71
C ALA A 156 6.38 2.35 -3.00
N LEU A 157 5.73 2.01 -4.12
CA LEU A 157 6.32 2.10 -5.46
C LEU A 157 5.68 3.27 -6.22
N HIS A 158 6.49 4.27 -6.56
CA HIS A 158 6.02 5.47 -7.24
C HIS A 158 6.99 5.88 -8.34
N ARG A 159 6.49 5.98 -9.58
CA ARG A 159 7.25 6.39 -10.78
C ARG A 159 8.55 5.59 -10.98
N GLY A 160 8.51 4.29 -10.73
CA GLY A 160 9.65 3.39 -10.87
C GLY A 160 10.74 3.55 -9.81
N THR A 161 10.43 4.22 -8.71
CA THR A 161 11.26 4.26 -7.49
C THR A 161 10.48 3.58 -6.36
N VAL A 162 11.12 2.65 -5.67
CA VAL A 162 10.61 2.09 -4.43
C VAL A 162 11.14 2.93 -3.28
N TYR A 163 10.24 3.46 -2.48
CA TYR A 163 10.53 4.12 -1.22
C TYR A 163 10.26 3.11 -0.11
N TYR A 164 11.21 2.87 0.77
CA TYR A 164 11.06 1.84 1.81
C TYR A 164 11.79 2.24 3.09
N ALA A 165 11.20 1.83 4.21
CA ALA A 165 11.82 1.84 5.52
C ALA A 165 12.10 0.40 5.95
N ALA A 166 13.28 0.18 6.52
CA ALA A 166 13.67 -1.10 7.10
C ALA A 166 14.06 -0.88 8.56
N GLN A 167 13.57 -1.75 9.44
CA GLN A 167 13.93 -1.71 10.84
C GLN A 167 15.29 -2.38 11.03
N VAL A 168 16.27 -1.59 11.48
CA VAL A 168 17.58 -2.08 11.89
C VAL A 168 17.83 -1.58 13.33
N TRP A 169 18.14 -2.52 14.20
CA TRP A 169 18.53 -2.25 15.57
C TRP A 169 20.05 -2.17 15.64
N ASP A 170 20.58 -1.14 16.29
CA ASP A 170 22.02 -1.11 16.60
C ASP A 170 22.34 -1.97 17.83
N ALA A 171 23.63 -2.10 18.14
CA ALA A 171 24.13 -2.92 19.24
C ALA A 171 23.64 -2.44 20.62
N ASP A 172 23.22 -1.17 20.74
CA ASP A 172 22.70 -0.56 21.96
C ASP A 172 21.17 -0.70 22.06
N GLY A 173 20.53 -1.38 21.10
CA GLY A 173 19.09 -1.59 21.06
C GLY A 173 18.29 -0.35 20.63
N GLN A 174 18.94 0.67 20.05
CA GLN A 174 18.23 1.80 19.44
C GLN A 174 17.83 1.47 18.01
N SER A 175 16.65 1.94 17.59
CA SER A 175 16.24 1.83 16.19
C SER A 175 16.77 3.03 15.41
N THR A 176 17.65 2.77 14.44
CA THR A 176 17.98 3.78 13.43
C THR A 176 16.95 3.65 12.32
N VAL A 177 16.17 4.71 12.11
CA VAL A 177 15.15 4.73 11.06
C VAL A 177 15.70 5.43 9.83
N CYS A 178 15.84 4.67 8.76
CA CYS A 178 16.26 5.16 7.45
C CYS A 178 15.16 4.89 6.43
N VAL A 179 14.72 5.94 5.73
CA VAL A 179 13.92 5.80 4.52
C VAL A 179 14.82 5.93 3.32
N ASN A 180 14.72 4.94 2.44
CA ASN A 180 15.55 4.80 1.26
C ASN A 180 14.71 4.89 0.00
N ALA A 181 15.26 5.50 -1.04
CA ALA A 181 14.71 5.52 -2.39
C ALA A 181 15.59 4.64 -3.29
N ALA A 182 15.07 3.50 -3.74
CA ALA A 182 15.73 2.60 -4.67
C ALA A 182 15.04 2.62 -6.05
N LYS A 183 15.81 2.89 -7.09
CA LYS A 183 15.36 2.60 -8.45
C LYS A 183 15.25 1.09 -8.63
N LEU A 184 14.32 0.65 -9.48
CA LEU A 184 14.11 -0.77 -9.77
C LEU A 184 15.31 -1.52 -10.40
N ASN A 185 16.42 -0.81 -10.68
CA ASN A 185 17.70 -1.37 -11.09
C ASN A 185 18.71 -1.54 -9.94
N GLY A 186 18.28 -1.36 -8.68
CA GLY A 186 19.07 -1.66 -7.47
C GLY A 186 19.90 -0.49 -6.91
N ARG A 187 19.88 0.69 -7.54
CA ARG A 187 20.55 1.87 -6.96
C ARG A 187 19.67 2.51 -5.88
N SER A 188 20.12 2.41 -4.63
CA SER A 188 19.47 2.98 -3.46
C SER A 188 20.17 4.25 -2.98
N LYS A 189 19.40 5.19 -2.41
CA LYS A 189 19.87 6.40 -1.76
C LYS A 189 19.03 6.64 -0.52
N GLU A 190 19.67 6.95 0.61
CA GLU A 190 18.99 7.44 1.81
C GLU A 190 18.36 8.82 1.55
N ILE A 191 17.06 8.96 1.84
CA ILE A 191 16.32 10.23 1.66
C ILE A 191 15.87 10.84 2.97
N TYR A 192 15.82 10.05 4.04
CA TYR A 192 15.50 10.50 5.39
C TYR A 192 16.16 9.57 6.38
N LYS A 193 16.67 10.15 7.47
CA LYS A 193 17.26 9.43 8.59
C LYS A 193 16.92 10.14 9.88
N ASP A 194 16.49 9.37 10.86
CA ASP A 194 16.28 9.85 12.22
C ASP A 194 16.64 8.75 13.23
N LYS A 195 16.74 9.13 14.50
CA LYS A 195 16.94 8.21 15.61
C LYS A 195 15.70 8.19 16.48
N PHE A 196 15.18 7.00 16.71
CA PHE A 196 14.06 6.77 17.62
C PHE A 196 14.49 5.84 18.74
N VAL A 197 13.87 6.01 19.91
CA VAL A 197 14.16 5.14 21.06
C VAL A 197 13.58 3.76 20.82
N PHE A 198 12.29 3.70 20.45
CA PHE A 198 11.56 2.45 20.17
C PHE A 198 10.69 2.53 18.91
N GLY A 199 10.73 3.68 18.23
CA GLY A 199 9.91 4.02 17.08
C GLY A 199 10.32 3.42 15.74
N ASN A 200 9.46 3.62 14.74
CA ASN A 200 9.72 3.29 13.34
C ASN A 200 8.90 4.21 12.39
N VAL A 201 9.25 4.22 11.11
CA VAL A 201 8.32 4.61 10.04
C VAL A 201 7.28 3.51 9.90
N SER A 202 6.03 3.82 10.22
CA SER A 202 4.89 2.91 10.09
C SER A 202 4.37 2.88 8.66
N ASP A 203 4.42 4.03 7.96
CA ASP A 203 3.76 4.17 6.67
C ASP A 203 4.53 5.04 5.69
N ILE A 204 4.44 4.66 4.42
CA ILE A 204 4.94 5.44 3.29
C ILE A 204 3.83 5.52 2.25
N LEU A 205 3.41 6.73 1.92
CA LEU A 205 2.41 7.01 0.90
C LEU A 205 2.99 7.97 -0.13
N CYS A 206 2.58 7.84 -1.39
CA CYS A 206 3.07 8.71 -2.46
C CYS A 206 1.90 9.34 -3.22
N TYR A 207 2.00 10.64 -3.48
CA TYR A 207 1.04 11.39 -4.29
C TYR A 207 1.72 12.57 -4.99
N GLY A 208 1.46 12.76 -6.27
CA GLY A 208 2.10 13.82 -7.06
C GLY A 208 3.62 13.72 -7.01
N ASN A 209 4.31 14.81 -6.68
CA ASN A 209 5.77 14.81 -6.53
C ASN A 209 6.24 14.53 -5.09
N TYR A 210 5.38 13.97 -4.23
CA TYR A 210 5.68 13.82 -2.81
C TYR A 210 5.60 12.38 -2.31
N VAL A 211 6.50 12.09 -1.36
CA VAL A 211 6.49 10.90 -0.51
C VAL A 211 6.23 11.36 0.92
N TYR A 212 5.19 10.85 1.55
CA TYR A 212 4.80 11.11 2.93
C TYR A 212 5.24 9.91 3.77
N MET A 213 5.93 10.19 4.86
CA MET A 213 6.51 9.20 5.75
C MET A 213 5.94 9.48 7.14
N ASP A 214 5.09 8.58 7.64
CA ASP A 214 4.58 8.66 9.00
C ASP A 214 5.42 7.78 9.90
N SER A 215 5.82 8.35 11.03
CA SER A 215 6.67 7.72 12.02
C SER A 215 6.08 7.91 13.40
N PHE A 216 6.25 6.90 14.24
CA PHE A 216 5.95 6.99 15.66
C PHE A 216 7.23 6.73 16.46
N ASP A 217 7.33 7.26 17.68
CA ASP A 217 8.34 6.90 18.68
C ASP A 217 7.73 6.90 20.09
N PHE A 218 8.27 6.07 20.98
CA PHE A 218 7.87 6.03 22.39
C PHE A 218 8.92 6.77 23.22
N THR A 219 8.53 7.91 23.78
CA THR A 219 9.43 8.75 24.60
C THR A 219 8.95 8.79 26.04
N GLU A 220 9.79 9.26 26.97
CA GLU A 220 9.40 9.51 28.36
C GLU A 220 8.20 10.48 28.49
N LYS A 221 7.96 11.30 27.45
CA LYS A 221 6.87 12.29 27.40
C LYS A 221 5.60 11.75 26.70
N GLY A 222 5.59 10.48 26.28
CA GLY A 222 4.51 9.84 25.54
C GLY A 222 4.90 9.45 24.11
N ASN A 223 3.89 9.12 23.30
CA ASN A 223 4.07 8.83 21.88
C ASN A 223 4.34 10.12 21.10
N LEU A 224 5.42 10.12 20.34
CA LEU A 224 5.73 11.09 19.30
C LEU A 224 5.15 10.57 17.99
N ASP A 225 4.31 11.35 17.32
CA ASP A 225 3.90 11.08 15.94
C ASP A 225 4.47 12.19 15.04
N ARG A 226 5.08 11.78 13.92
CA ARG A 226 5.73 12.69 12.97
C ARG A 226 5.44 12.28 11.54
N THR A 227 5.01 13.26 10.76
CA THR A 227 4.87 13.13 9.30
C THR A 227 5.93 13.98 8.61
N VAL A 228 6.77 13.33 7.81
CA VAL A 228 7.77 13.99 6.98
C VAL A 228 7.42 13.83 5.52
N ARG A 229 7.50 14.91 4.76
CA ARG A 229 7.26 14.94 3.32
C ARG A 229 8.57 15.14 2.57
N TYR A 230 8.89 14.23 1.67
CA TYR A 230 10.01 14.31 0.73
C TYR A 230 9.53 14.71 -0.67
N ASN A 231 10.17 15.69 -1.30
CA ASN A 231 9.91 16.11 -2.68
C ASN A 231 10.81 15.35 -3.66
N THR A 232 10.21 14.58 -4.56
CA THR A 232 10.94 13.71 -5.50
C THR A 232 11.67 14.47 -6.61
N VAL A 233 11.32 15.74 -6.83
CA VAL A 233 11.94 16.62 -7.83
C VAL A 233 13.10 17.41 -7.24
N THR A 234 12.90 18.04 -6.07
CA THR A 234 13.95 18.88 -5.43
C THR A 234 14.87 18.09 -4.53
N GLY A 235 14.42 16.94 -4.02
CA GLY A 235 15.14 16.15 -3.02
C GLY A 235 15.05 16.69 -1.60
N GLU A 236 14.20 17.70 -1.36
CA GLU A 236 14.04 18.33 -0.05
C GLU A 236 13.04 17.59 0.83
N THR A 237 13.35 17.48 2.12
CA THR A 237 12.42 17.03 3.16
C THR A 237 11.84 18.22 3.91
N LYS A 238 10.58 18.11 4.34
CA LYS A 238 9.88 19.07 5.22
C LYS A 238 9.05 18.30 6.22
N VAL A 239 9.16 18.64 7.49
CA VAL A 239 8.25 18.13 8.52
C VAL A 239 6.90 18.81 8.36
N LEU A 240 5.84 18.02 8.17
CA LEU A 240 4.47 18.53 8.07
C LEU A 240 3.80 18.58 9.45
N PHE A 241 4.05 17.55 10.25
CA PHE A 241 3.50 17.40 11.59
C PHE A 241 4.60 16.85 12.50
N ASP A 242 4.78 17.48 13.65
CA ASP A 242 5.70 17.05 14.71
C ASP A 242 4.98 17.23 16.03
N ASN A 243 4.50 16.13 16.63
CA ASN A 243 3.73 16.23 17.85
C ASN A 243 4.33 15.41 19.00
N PRO A 244 4.98 16.06 19.96
CA PRO A 244 5.56 15.38 21.11
C PRO A 244 4.55 15.11 22.24
N VAL A 245 3.26 15.43 22.08
CA VAL A 245 2.22 15.36 23.13
C VAL A 245 0.97 14.62 22.63
N LEU A 246 1.14 13.37 22.19
CA LEU A 246 0.03 12.39 22.05
C LEU A 246 -1.13 12.84 21.14
N VAL A 247 -0.85 13.74 20.19
CA VAL A 247 -1.78 14.03 19.11
C VAL A 247 -1.32 13.23 17.90
N SER A 248 -2.09 12.21 17.53
CA SER A 248 -1.85 11.50 16.30
C SER A 248 -2.35 12.33 15.13
N THR A 249 -1.57 12.34 14.06
CA THR A 249 -2.03 12.82 12.76
C THR A 249 -2.15 11.59 11.87
N GLY A 250 -3.36 11.26 11.44
CA GLY A 250 -3.55 10.15 10.51
C GLY A 250 -2.90 10.46 9.16
N ILE A 251 -2.42 9.43 8.47
CA ILE A 251 -1.84 9.57 7.14
C ILE A 251 -2.83 10.31 6.21
N PRO A 252 -2.34 11.27 5.41
CA PRO A 252 -3.21 12.06 4.57
C PRO A 252 -3.96 11.23 3.53
N SER A 253 -5.23 11.58 3.33
CA SER A 253 -6.04 11.15 2.18
C SER A 253 -6.00 12.22 1.09
N PHE A 254 -6.06 11.83 -0.18
CA PHE A 254 -5.94 12.77 -1.30
C PHE A 254 -7.18 12.80 -2.19
N ILE A 255 -7.72 13.99 -2.48
CA ILE A 255 -8.84 14.19 -3.42
C ILE A 255 -8.58 15.45 -4.22
N ASN A 256 -8.72 15.39 -5.55
CA ASN A 256 -8.56 16.56 -6.44
C ASN A 256 -7.30 17.39 -6.14
N ASP A 257 -6.14 16.73 -5.98
CA ASP A 257 -4.85 17.35 -5.64
C ASP A 257 -4.85 18.17 -4.33
N LYS A 258 -5.75 17.83 -3.41
CA LYS A 258 -5.79 18.33 -2.02
C LYS A 258 -5.58 17.19 -1.04
N MET A 259 -5.01 17.56 0.09
CA MET A 259 -4.73 16.68 1.21
C MET A 259 -5.78 16.88 2.31
N TYR A 260 -6.48 15.82 2.69
CA TYR A 260 -7.34 15.76 3.87
C TYR A 260 -6.62 14.98 4.97
N PHE A 261 -6.57 15.53 6.18
CA PHE A 261 -5.97 14.86 7.33
C PHE A 261 -6.71 15.23 8.61
N ARG A 262 -6.53 14.41 9.66
CA ARG A 262 -7.14 14.62 10.97
C ARG A 262 -6.08 14.62 12.05
N LYS A 263 -6.28 15.46 13.04
CA LYS A 263 -5.51 15.48 14.29
C LYS A 263 -6.40 14.98 15.40
N THR A 264 -5.96 13.94 16.10
CA THR A 264 -6.72 13.31 17.18
C THR A 264 -5.88 13.33 18.44
N LYS A 265 -6.44 13.86 19.53
CA LYS A 265 -5.83 13.84 20.85
C LYS A 265 -6.66 12.94 21.76
N LEU A 266 -6.00 11.96 22.38
CA LEU A 266 -6.62 11.04 23.33
C LEU A 266 -6.15 11.33 24.76
N LYS A 267 -7.02 11.11 25.74
CA LYS A 267 -6.68 11.17 27.17
C LYS A 267 -6.05 9.87 27.61
N PHE A 268 -4.94 9.94 28.32
CA PHE A 268 -4.28 8.76 28.90
C PHE A 268 -4.60 8.65 30.39
N PRO A 269 -4.77 7.42 30.94
CA PRO A 269 -4.62 6.10 30.29
C PRO A 269 -5.93 5.53 29.69
N GLU A 270 -7.05 6.23 29.84
CA GLU A 270 -8.39 5.78 29.44
C GLU A 270 -8.63 5.70 27.92
N MET A 271 -7.74 6.29 27.13
CA MET A 271 -7.77 6.37 25.66
C MET A 271 -9.02 7.06 25.10
N SER A 272 -9.76 7.81 25.93
CA SER A 272 -10.97 8.54 25.53
C SER A 272 -10.62 9.74 24.64
N LEU A 273 -11.54 10.13 23.77
CA LEU A 273 -11.32 11.28 22.89
C LEU A 273 -11.26 12.59 23.70
N GLU A 274 -10.14 13.32 23.60
CA GLU A 274 -10.02 14.68 24.12
C GLU A 274 -10.47 15.70 23.07
N ASN A 275 -9.91 15.62 21.86
CA ASN A 275 -10.25 16.48 20.74
C ASN A 275 -9.98 15.76 19.41
N GLN A 276 -10.80 16.04 18.40
CA GLN A 276 -10.51 15.67 17.01
C GLN A 276 -10.87 16.82 16.08
N GLU A 277 -9.95 17.12 15.17
CA GLU A 277 -10.14 18.17 14.17
C GLU A 277 -9.68 17.68 12.80
N ALA A 278 -10.45 18.04 11.78
CA ALA A 278 -10.16 17.72 10.39
C ALA A 278 -9.72 18.96 9.62
N PHE A 279 -8.83 18.75 8.65
CA PHE A 279 -8.24 19.82 7.86
C PHE A 279 -8.11 19.42 6.39
N ILE A 280 -8.12 20.44 5.54
CA ILE A 280 -7.72 20.34 4.13
C ILE A 280 -6.53 21.26 3.89
N ALA A 281 -5.59 20.81 3.07
CA ALA A 281 -4.42 21.57 2.66
C ALA A 281 -4.08 21.28 1.19
N ASP A 282 -3.15 22.06 0.64
CA ASP A 282 -2.44 21.66 -0.56
C ASP A 282 -1.60 20.40 -0.28
N ILE A 283 -1.30 19.62 -1.32
CA ILE A 283 -0.49 18.41 -1.18
C ILE A 283 0.92 18.70 -0.63
N ASP A 284 1.41 19.93 -0.76
CA ASP A 284 2.68 20.34 -0.17
C ASP A 284 2.56 20.69 1.34
N GLY A 285 1.36 20.64 1.92
CA GLY A 285 1.08 20.97 3.32
C GLY A 285 0.90 22.47 3.60
N ASN A 286 0.83 23.31 2.57
CA ASN A 286 0.51 24.72 2.72
C ASN A 286 -1.01 24.96 2.65
N ASN A 287 -1.44 26.19 2.94
CA ASN A 287 -2.85 26.63 2.85
C ASN A 287 -3.84 25.76 3.65
N ILE A 288 -3.42 25.34 4.86
CA ILE A 288 -4.23 24.54 5.78
C ILE A 288 -5.48 25.31 6.19
N LYS A 289 -6.64 24.65 6.09
CA LYS A 289 -7.96 25.16 6.51
C LYS A 289 -8.69 24.08 7.28
N SER A 290 -9.50 24.47 8.26
CA SER A 290 -10.42 23.54 8.93
C SER A 290 -11.40 22.93 7.93
N SER A 291 -11.80 21.69 8.17
CA SER A 291 -12.73 20.91 7.36
C SER A 291 -13.79 20.24 8.25
N PHE A 292 -14.77 19.60 7.61
CA PHE A 292 -15.71 18.72 8.29
C PHE A 292 -14.99 17.49 8.87
N ASP A 293 -15.50 16.97 9.97
CA ASP A 293 -15.02 15.74 10.61
C ASP A 293 -16.11 14.65 10.54
N PRO A 294 -15.84 13.46 9.99
CA PRO A 294 -16.80 12.35 9.95
C PRO A 294 -17.03 11.68 11.32
N GLY A 295 -16.32 12.10 12.38
CA GLY A 295 -16.50 11.63 13.75
C GLY A 295 -15.44 10.63 14.21
N PHE A 296 -15.69 10.02 15.37
CA PHE A 296 -14.75 9.13 16.05
C PHE A 296 -15.49 7.94 16.71
N PRO A 297 -14.90 6.73 16.74
CA PRO A 297 -13.69 6.32 16.04
C PRO A 297 -14.02 5.94 14.58
N VAL A 298 -13.34 6.58 13.63
CA VAL A 298 -13.59 6.38 12.19
C VAL A 298 -12.26 6.32 11.47
N GLY A 299 -12.04 5.35 10.59
CA GLY A 299 -10.92 5.35 9.64
C GLY A 299 -11.32 6.05 8.35
N VAL A 300 -10.42 6.83 7.76
CA VAL A 300 -10.69 7.60 6.53
C VAL A 300 -9.64 7.29 5.48
N ASN A 301 -10.10 6.86 4.30
CA ASN A 301 -9.28 6.61 3.12
C ASN A 301 -9.89 7.33 1.91
N SER A 302 -9.21 7.30 0.76
CA SER A 302 -9.66 7.98 -0.46
C SER A 302 -9.35 7.18 -1.72
N ASP A 303 -10.20 7.32 -2.74
CA ASP A 303 -9.95 6.88 -4.11
C ASP A 303 -9.50 7.99 -5.08
N GLY A 304 -9.34 9.22 -4.56
CA GLY A 304 -9.08 10.44 -5.35
C GLY A 304 -10.33 11.26 -5.67
N GLN A 305 -11.53 10.70 -5.48
CA GLN A 305 -12.82 11.32 -5.75
C GLN A 305 -13.66 11.52 -4.47
N TYR A 306 -13.70 10.52 -3.59
CA TYR A 306 -14.48 10.51 -2.35
C TYR A 306 -13.62 10.12 -1.15
N LEU A 307 -14.00 10.63 0.02
CA LEU A 307 -13.51 10.14 1.31
C LEU A 307 -14.38 8.98 1.77
N TYR A 308 -13.75 7.87 2.11
CA TYR A 308 -14.35 6.63 2.59
C TYR A 308 -14.15 6.58 4.10
N ALA A 309 -15.18 6.98 4.84
CA ALA A 309 -15.15 7.02 6.29
C ALA A 309 -15.87 5.78 6.83
N HIS A 310 -15.12 4.88 7.48
CA HIS A 310 -15.67 3.67 8.06
C HIS A 310 -15.66 3.76 9.57
N ASP A 311 -16.78 3.43 10.19
CA ASP A 311 -16.85 3.26 11.64
C ASP A 311 -15.93 2.11 12.05
N VAL A 312 -15.02 2.39 12.98
CA VAL A 312 -14.12 1.38 13.54
C VAL A 312 -14.91 0.52 14.52
N GLU A 313 -14.81 -0.80 14.39
CA GLU A 313 -15.62 -1.75 15.16
C GLU A 313 -14.90 -2.34 16.38
N TRP A 314 -13.56 -2.41 16.37
CA TRP A 314 -12.77 -3.03 17.44
C TRP A 314 -12.44 -2.09 18.61
N SER A 315 -12.81 -0.81 18.51
CA SER A 315 -12.56 0.20 19.53
C SER A 315 -13.50 0.06 20.74
N PRO A 316 -13.08 0.40 21.97
CA PRO A 316 -14.01 0.53 23.10
C PRO A 316 -15.04 1.66 22.90
N PHE A 317 -14.83 2.55 21.93
CA PHE A 317 -15.74 3.65 21.57
C PHE A 317 -16.54 3.37 20.29
N SER A 318 -16.50 2.13 19.77
CA SER A 318 -17.24 1.73 18.56
C SER A 318 -18.74 1.93 18.74
N LYS A 319 -19.41 2.30 17.64
CA LYS A 319 -20.87 2.30 17.58
C LYS A 319 -21.43 0.86 17.71
N PRO A 320 -22.67 0.69 18.19
CA PRO A 320 -23.38 -0.58 18.08
C PRO A 320 -23.38 -1.10 16.63
N ALA A 321 -23.33 -2.42 16.45
CA ALA A 321 -23.17 -3.02 15.13
C ALA A 321 -24.24 -2.55 14.13
N GLU A 322 -25.50 -2.47 14.55
CA GLU A 322 -26.63 -1.98 13.73
C GLU A 322 -26.49 -0.52 13.24
N GLU A 323 -25.63 0.27 13.90
CA GLU A 323 -25.34 1.66 13.54
C GLU A 323 -24.03 1.83 12.75
N GLN A 324 -23.20 0.79 12.63
CA GLN A 324 -21.91 0.86 11.95
C GLN A 324 -22.09 0.94 10.43
N ARG A 325 -21.42 1.93 9.82
CA ARG A 325 -21.51 2.20 8.38
C ARG A 325 -20.16 2.53 7.77
N LEU A 326 -20.09 2.31 6.46
CA LEU A 326 -19.17 3.00 5.55
C LEU A 326 -19.91 4.18 4.92
N THR A 327 -19.45 5.40 5.15
CA THR A 327 -20.04 6.61 4.60
C THR A 327 -19.07 7.31 3.66
N LEU A 328 -19.56 7.65 2.47
CA LEU A 328 -18.80 8.32 1.43
C LEU A 328 -19.09 9.82 1.47
N TYR A 329 -18.02 10.62 1.47
CA TYR A 329 -18.12 12.09 1.48
C TYR A 329 -17.43 12.70 0.27
N THR A 330 -17.96 13.82 -0.21
CA THR A 330 -17.16 14.77 -1.01
C THR A 330 -16.09 15.41 -0.13
N ILE A 331 -15.08 16.05 -0.74
CA ILE A 331 -14.06 16.78 0.03
C ILE A 331 -14.65 17.89 0.93
N ASP A 332 -15.78 18.49 0.53
CA ASP A 332 -16.47 19.52 1.31
C ASP A 332 -17.40 18.96 2.42
N GLY A 333 -17.45 17.64 2.61
CA GLY A 333 -18.23 17.02 3.68
C GLY A 333 -19.69 16.70 3.37
N LYS A 334 -20.09 16.79 2.10
CA LYS A 334 -21.42 16.31 1.69
C LYS A 334 -21.42 14.79 1.64
N VAL A 335 -22.38 14.16 2.30
CA VAL A 335 -22.65 12.72 2.19
C VAL A 335 -23.11 12.39 0.76
N VAL A 336 -22.43 11.43 0.14
CA VAL A 336 -22.71 10.94 -1.21
C VAL A 336 -23.48 9.62 -1.17
N ASP A 337 -23.08 8.73 -0.27
CA ASP A 337 -23.75 7.44 -0.02
C ASP A 337 -23.34 6.88 1.35
N SER A 338 -24.04 5.87 1.84
CA SER A 338 -23.73 5.20 3.09
C SER A 338 -24.26 3.76 3.13
N ILE A 339 -23.38 2.79 3.39
CA ILE A 339 -23.70 1.35 3.40
C ILE A 339 -23.51 0.79 4.82
N PRO A 340 -24.44 -0.04 5.34
CA PRO A 340 -24.23 -0.76 6.59
C PRO A 340 -23.03 -1.70 6.54
N THR A 341 -22.26 -1.76 7.62
CA THR A 341 -21.08 -2.63 7.75
C THR A 341 -21.11 -3.51 9.01
N GLY A 342 -22.01 -3.26 9.96
CA GLY A 342 -22.02 -3.99 11.23
C GLY A 342 -22.22 -5.50 11.15
N SER A 343 -22.84 -6.00 10.07
CA SER A 343 -23.02 -7.45 9.87
C SER A 343 -21.71 -8.18 9.58
N PHE A 344 -20.62 -7.48 9.26
CA PHE A 344 -19.32 -8.09 9.00
C PHE A 344 -18.49 -8.32 10.27
N GLY A 345 -18.85 -7.77 11.43
CA GLY A 345 -18.01 -7.92 12.63
C GLY A 345 -16.57 -7.46 12.36
N SER A 346 -15.57 -8.31 12.61
CA SER A 346 -14.13 -8.02 12.47
C SER A 346 -13.68 -7.73 11.03
N ILE A 347 -13.67 -6.44 10.66
CA ILE A 347 -13.18 -5.90 9.40
C ILE A 347 -11.69 -5.58 9.55
N GLN A 348 -10.87 -6.23 8.74
CA GLN A 348 -9.43 -5.94 8.70
C GLN A 348 -9.14 -4.66 7.91
N SER A 349 -9.82 -4.48 6.79
CA SER A 349 -9.62 -3.32 5.93
C SER A 349 -10.85 -3.02 5.07
N ILE A 350 -11.06 -1.73 4.81
CA ILE A 350 -11.90 -1.25 3.73
C ILE A 350 -10.99 -0.52 2.74
N ILE A 351 -10.98 -1.02 1.51
CA ILE A 351 -10.07 -0.57 0.47
C ILE A 351 -10.91 0.15 -0.60
N PRO A 352 -10.81 1.50 -0.71
CA PRO A 352 -11.58 2.28 -1.68
C PRO A 352 -11.46 1.79 -3.12
N GLY A 353 -10.30 1.24 -3.45
CA GLY A 353 -9.99 0.66 -4.75
C GLY A 353 -9.95 1.71 -5.86
N GLY A 354 -9.65 1.23 -7.07
CA GLY A 354 -9.61 2.06 -8.27
C GLY A 354 -11.00 2.55 -8.70
N LYS A 355 -11.18 2.74 -10.00
CA LYS A 355 -12.42 3.33 -10.55
C LYS A 355 -13.65 2.45 -10.32
N ASP A 356 -13.50 1.15 -10.49
CA ASP A 356 -14.63 0.26 -10.78
C ASP A 356 -15.21 -0.40 -9.52
N HIS A 357 -14.35 -0.79 -8.57
CA HIS A 357 -14.75 -1.57 -7.39
C HIS A 357 -14.04 -1.10 -6.12
N MET A 358 -14.70 -1.25 -4.98
CA MET A 358 -14.11 -1.18 -3.64
C MET A 358 -14.20 -2.54 -2.95
N PHE A 359 -13.35 -2.76 -1.95
CA PHE A 359 -13.20 -4.07 -1.29
C PHE A 359 -13.30 -3.95 0.23
N LEU A 360 -13.76 -5.02 0.85
CA LEU A 360 -13.78 -5.20 2.30
C LEU A 360 -13.11 -6.53 2.63
N GLN A 361 -12.10 -6.51 3.48
CA GLN A 361 -11.44 -7.71 3.98
C GLN A 361 -11.91 -7.96 5.42
N GLN A 362 -12.34 -9.19 5.67
CA GLN A 362 -12.84 -9.65 6.96
C GLN A 362 -11.98 -10.82 7.42
N LEU A 363 -11.65 -10.85 8.71
CA LEU A 363 -10.98 -11.98 9.34
C LEU A 363 -11.76 -12.34 10.61
N ASP A 364 -12.53 -13.42 10.53
CA ASP A 364 -13.19 -14.06 11.68
C ASP A 364 -12.40 -15.30 12.09
N ASN A 365 -12.71 -15.91 13.25
CA ASN A 365 -11.96 -17.04 13.80
C ASN A 365 -11.74 -18.23 12.86
N ASN A 366 -12.55 -18.37 11.80
CA ASN A 366 -12.51 -19.51 10.89
C ASN A 366 -12.01 -19.12 9.50
N PHE A 367 -12.40 -17.95 9.00
CA PHE A 367 -12.22 -17.58 7.60
C PHE A 367 -11.60 -16.19 7.43
N PHE A 368 -10.76 -16.10 6.41
CA PHE A 368 -10.47 -14.85 5.73
C PHE A 368 -11.40 -14.71 4.53
N THR A 369 -12.10 -13.58 4.45
CA THR A 369 -13.09 -13.32 3.41
C THR A 369 -12.84 -11.95 2.79
N ILE A 370 -12.91 -11.86 1.46
CA ILE A 370 -12.90 -10.60 0.73
C ILE A 370 -14.26 -10.43 0.07
N TYR A 371 -14.87 -9.26 0.27
CA TYR A 371 -16.06 -8.80 -0.44
C TYR A 371 -15.69 -7.65 -1.38
N TYR A 372 -16.53 -7.45 -2.39
CA TYR A 372 -16.42 -6.31 -3.30
C TYR A 372 -17.79 -5.69 -3.59
N THR A 373 -17.80 -4.46 -4.09
CA THR A 373 -19.02 -3.80 -4.61
C THR A 373 -18.68 -2.88 -5.78
N ASP A 374 -19.64 -2.72 -6.68
CA ASP A 374 -19.52 -1.91 -7.91
C ASP A 374 -19.69 -0.42 -7.59
N LYS A 375 -18.64 0.38 -7.84
CA LYS A 375 -18.67 1.82 -7.58
C LYS A 375 -19.60 2.59 -8.51
N SER A 376 -20.02 1.98 -9.62
CA SER A 376 -21.10 2.51 -10.46
C SER A 376 -22.45 2.62 -9.74
N GLN A 377 -22.62 1.96 -8.59
CA GLN A 377 -23.83 2.00 -7.77
C GLN A 377 -23.80 3.09 -6.68
N ILE A 378 -22.71 3.87 -6.57
CA ILE A 378 -22.64 5.00 -5.65
C ILE A 378 -23.77 5.99 -5.98
N SER A 379 -24.50 6.42 -4.94
CA SER A 379 -25.68 7.30 -4.98
C SER A 379 -26.91 6.71 -5.66
N THR A 380 -26.92 5.42 -6.01
CA THR A 380 -28.13 4.77 -6.57
C THR A 380 -29.02 4.15 -5.50
N GLY A 381 -28.52 4.01 -4.27
CA GLY A 381 -29.17 3.28 -3.18
C GLY A 381 -29.15 1.75 -3.36
N LYS A 382 -28.37 1.24 -4.33
CA LYS A 382 -28.32 -0.20 -4.68
C LYS A 382 -26.95 -0.84 -4.42
N MET A 383 -26.04 -0.15 -3.73
CA MET A 383 -24.76 -0.74 -3.37
C MET A 383 -24.94 -1.96 -2.47
N GLN A 384 -24.29 -3.06 -2.83
CA GLN A 384 -24.33 -4.32 -2.09
C GLN A 384 -22.98 -5.02 -2.16
N TRP A 385 -22.55 -5.55 -1.01
CA TRP A 385 -21.36 -6.37 -0.92
C TRP A 385 -21.59 -7.76 -1.52
N LYS A 386 -20.71 -8.16 -2.42
CA LYS A 386 -20.68 -9.47 -3.07
C LYS A 386 -19.44 -10.22 -2.58
N LEU A 387 -19.55 -11.52 -2.38
CA LEU A 387 -18.41 -12.36 -2.05
C LEU A 387 -17.43 -12.39 -3.22
N LEU A 388 -16.15 -12.08 -2.96
CA LEU A 388 -15.06 -12.26 -3.92
C LEU A 388 -14.31 -13.56 -3.63
N PHE A 389 -13.85 -13.73 -2.39
CA PHE A 389 -12.92 -14.79 -2.01
C PHE A 389 -13.19 -15.22 -0.56
N LYS A 390 -13.03 -16.51 -0.27
CA LYS A 390 -13.14 -17.05 1.09
C LYS A 390 -12.22 -18.25 1.25
N ILE A 391 -11.47 -18.30 2.34
CA ILE A 391 -10.57 -19.40 2.69
C ILE A 391 -10.51 -19.60 4.20
N GLU A 392 -10.26 -20.83 4.63
CA GLU A 392 -10.00 -21.15 6.02
C GLU A 392 -8.67 -20.56 6.48
N GLN A 393 -8.63 -19.95 7.67
CA GLN A 393 -7.41 -19.33 8.21
C GLN A 393 -6.22 -20.29 8.22
N GLY A 394 -6.44 -21.55 8.59
CA GLY A 394 -5.39 -22.56 8.69
C GLY A 394 -4.68 -22.87 7.37
N LYS A 395 -5.30 -22.54 6.22
CA LYS A 395 -4.73 -22.76 4.88
C LYS A 395 -3.91 -21.56 4.37
N MET A 396 -4.08 -20.38 4.97
CA MET A 396 -3.44 -19.15 4.51
C MET A 396 -1.93 -19.14 4.71
N ARG A 397 -1.45 -19.66 5.86
CA ARG A 397 -0.04 -19.61 6.28
C ARG A 397 0.45 -20.98 6.73
N PRO A 398 0.70 -21.89 5.78
CA PRO A 398 1.06 -23.26 6.13
C PRO A 398 2.49 -23.35 6.68
N THR A 399 2.70 -24.13 7.75
CA THR A 399 4.02 -24.27 8.41
C THR A 399 5.09 -24.82 7.47
N ILE A 400 6.20 -24.11 7.31
CA ILE A 400 7.37 -24.62 6.56
C ILE A 400 8.35 -25.25 7.54
N LYS A 401 8.71 -26.52 7.34
CA LYS A 401 9.86 -27.11 8.03
C LYS A 401 11.13 -26.67 7.30
N SER A 402 11.95 -25.83 7.94
CA SER A 402 13.30 -25.56 7.45
C SER A 402 14.13 -26.84 7.60
N THR A 403 14.62 -27.41 6.51
CA THR A 403 15.72 -28.37 6.58
C THR A 403 16.97 -27.60 7.02
N SER A 404 17.40 -27.86 8.25
CA SER A 404 18.68 -27.39 8.81
C SER A 404 19.87 -27.86 7.98
#